data_AF-A0A352RJ96-F1
#
_entry.id   AF-A0A352RJ96-F1
#
_cell.length_a   1.000
_cell.length_b   1.000
_cell.length_c   1.000
_cell.angle_alpha   90.00
_cell.angle_beta   90.00
_cell.angle_gamma   90.00
#
_symmetry.space_group_name_H-M   'P 1'
#
loop_
_entity.id
_entity.type
_entity.pdbx_description
1 polymer ?
#
loop_
_entity_poly.entity_id
_entity_poly.type
_entity_poly.pdbx_seq_one_letter_code
_entity_poly.pdbx_strand_id
1 'polypeptide(L)' 'FHPDENFVTPSLIETLKADGFRIFPYTINKEKRMEQLIQWGVTGIISDEPELVWKVIRKLGVD' A
#
# COMPACT_ATOMS: atom_id res chain seq x y z
N PHE A 1 4.56 -9.29 5.21
CA PHE A 1 3.37 -9.97 4.65
C PHE A 1 3.02 -9.33 3.33
N HIS A 2 2.89 -10.12 2.27
CA HIS A 2 2.72 -9.63 0.90
C HIS A 2 1.42 -10.20 0.32
N PRO A 3 0.26 -9.57 0.57
CA PRO A 3 -1.02 -10.06 0.06
C PRO A 3 -1.30 -9.58 -1.37
N ASP A 4 -2.09 -10.37 -2.09
CA ASP A 4 -2.76 -9.90 -3.31
C ASP A 4 -3.75 -8.76 -2.97
N GLU A 5 -3.79 -7.73 -3.80
CA GLU A 5 -4.54 -6.50 -3.55
C GLU A 5 -6.03 -6.69 -3.28
N ASN A 6 -6.63 -7.77 -3.81
CA ASN A 6 -8.04 -8.07 -3.67
C ASN A 6 -8.42 -8.52 -2.25
N PHE A 7 -7.46 -9.01 -1.47
CA PHE A 7 -7.69 -9.44 -0.09
C PHE A 7 -7.31 -8.37 0.94
N VAL A 8 -6.85 -7.20 0.48
CA VAL A 8 -6.43 -6.13 1.39
C VAL A 8 -7.61 -5.27 1.78
N THR A 9 -8.00 -5.37 3.04
CA THR A 9 -9.02 -4.53 3.69
C THR A 9 -8.38 -3.62 4.74
N PRO A 10 -9.04 -2.52 5.15
CA PRO A 10 -8.55 -1.68 6.25
C PRO A 10 -8.34 -2.48 7.54
N SER A 11 -9.29 -3.36 7.90
CA SER A 11 -9.23 -4.17 9.11
C SER A 11 -8.05 -5.14 9.13
N LEU A 12 -7.71 -5.72 7.98
CA LEU A 12 -6.52 -6.57 7.85
C LEU A 12 -5.24 -5.75 8.09
N ILE A 13 -5.16 -4.55 7.50
CA ILE A 13 -4.01 -3.66 7.69
C ILE A 13 -3.85 -3.24 9.16
N GLU A 14 -4.93 -2.83 9.81
CA GLU A 14 -4.92 -2.46 11.23
C GLU A 14 -4.43 -3.61 12.13
N THR A 15 -4.96 -4.82 11.91
CA THR A 15 -4.57 -6.01 12.68
C THR A 15 -3.09 -6.33 12.50
N LEU A 16 -2.63 -6.40 11.26
CA LEU A 16 -1.23 -6.71 10.95
C LEU A 16 -0.27 -5.64 11.49
N LYS A 17 -0.65 -4.37 11.45
CA LYS A 17 0.14 -3.27 12.04
C LYS A 17 0.21 -3.37 13.56
N ALA A 18 -0.91 -3.66 14.22
CA ALA A 18 -0.95 -3.85 15.67
C ALA A 18 0.00 -4.98 16.13
N ASP A 19 0.12 -6.02 15.31
CA ASP A 19 1.01 -7.16 15.54
C ASP A 19 2.46 -6.90 15.06
N GLY A 20 2.78 -5.69 14.59
CA GLY A 20 4.13 -5.29 14.19
C GLY A 20 4.60 -5.81 12.83
N PHE A 21 3.69 -6.31 11.97
CA PHE A 21 4.06 -6.77 10.64
C PHE A 21 4.33 -5.62 9.68
N ARG A 22 5.35 -5.80 8.83
CA ARG A 22 5.54 -5.01 7.61
C ARG A 22 4.66 -5.56 6.49
N ILE A 23 3.96 -4.69 5.77
CA ILE A 23 2.92 -5.06 4.80
C ILE A 23 3.27 -4.49 3.42
N PHE A 24 3.42 -5.37 2.42
CA PHE A 24 3.80 -4.99 1.05
C PHE A 24 2.88 -5.69 0.03
N PRO A 25 1.68 -5.15 -0.23
CA PRO A 25 0.76 -5.75 -1.19
C PRO A 25 1.27 -5.67 -2.63
N TYR A 26 0.86 -6.64 -3.45
CA TYR A 26 1.16 -6.72 -4.88
C TYR A 26 -0.10 -7.07 -5.69
N THR A 27 -0.15 -6.81 -7.00
CA THR A 27 0.66 -5.84 -7.76
C THR A 27 -0.21 -4.62 -7.99
N ILE A 28 0.15 -3.47 -7.41
CA ILE A 28 -0.72 -2.31 -7.39
C ILE A 28 -0.36 -1.38 -8.55
N ASN A 29 -1.21 -1.32 -9.58
CA ASN A 29 -0.93 -0.49 -10.77
C ASN A 29 -1.93 0.66 -10.96
N LYS A 30 -2.87 0.85 -10.02
CA LYS A 30 -3.88 1.93 -10.08
C LYS A 30 -3.61 3.01 -9.04
N GLU A 31 -3.48 4.28 -9.48
CA GLU A 31 -3.24 5.46 -8.62
C GLU A 31 -4.18 5.49 -7.40
N LYS A 32 -5.49 5.37 -7.64
CA LYS A 32 -6.50 5.37 -6.57
C LYS A 32 -6.28 4.25 -5.55
N ARG A 33 -5.82 3.08 -5.97
CA ARG A 33 -5.56 1.96 -5.07
C ARG A 33 -4.28 2.17 -4.28
N MET A 34 -3.23 2.72 -4.90
CA MET A 34 -2.02 3.13 -4.20
C MET A 34 -2.34 4.12 -3.08
N GLU A 35 -3.14 5.15 -3.38
CA GLU A 35 -3.54 6.16 -2.39
C GLU A 35 -4.26 5.55 -1.19
N GLN A 36 -5.25 4.68 -1.44
CA GLN A 36 -5.98 3.98 -0.37
C GLN A 36 -5.03 3.17 0.52
N LEU A 37 -4.15 2.38 -0.08
CA LEU A 37 -3.26 1.49 0.66
C LEU A 37 -2.22 2.26 1.48
N ILE A 38 -1.67 3.33 0.91
CA ILE A 38 -0.76 4.24 1.62
C ILE A 38 -1.48 4.88 2.81
N GLN A 39 -2.71 5.38 2.62
CA GLN A 39 -3.50 5.98 3.71
C GLN A 39 -3.86 4.96 4.81
N TRP A 40 -4.10 3.69 4.46
CA TRP A 40 -4.29 2.62 5.45
C TRP A 40 -2.99 2.26 6.18
N GLY A 41 -1.84 2.65 5.63
CA GLY A 41 -0.53 2.52 6.26
C GLY A 41 0.17 1.21 5.94
N VAL A 42 0.07 0.74 4.70
CA VAL A 42 1.00 -0.28 4.20
C VAL A 42 2.44 0.21 4.29
N THR A 43 3.39 -0.71 4.45
CA THR A 43 4.81 -0.37 4.58
C THR A 43 5.46 -0.04 3.25
N GLY A 44 4.93 -0.59 2.16
CA GLY A 44 5.38 -0.27 0.80
C GLY A 44 4.42 -0.88 -0.22
N ILE A 45 4.64 -0.56 -1.49
CA ILE A 45 3.82 -1.04 -2.61
C ILE A 45 4.74 -1.79 -3.58
N ILE A 46 4.30 -2.96 -4.03
CA ILE A 46 4.90 -3.68 -5.15
C ILE A 46 4.07 -3.34 -6.39
N SER A 47 4.70 -2.76 -7.41
CA SER A 47 4.05 -2.22 -8.61
C SER A 47 4.93 -2.43 -9.83
N ASP A 48 4.31 -2.61 -10.99
CA ASP A 48 4.99 -2.57 -12.29
C ASP A 48 5.20 -1.13 -12.77
N GLU A 49 4.58 -0.14 -12.10
CA GLU A 49 4.56 1.28 -12.45
C GLU A 49 5.29 2.12 -11.37
N PRO A 50 6.63 2.00 -11.21
CA PRO A 50 7.36 2.63 -10.11
C PRO A 50 7.28 4.16 -10.14
N GLU A 51 7.25 4.79 -11.32
CA GLU A 51 7.09 6.24 -11.44
C GLU A 51 5.74 6.72 -10.92
N LEU A 52 4.68 5.94 -11.14
CA LEU A 52 3.36 6.24 -10.63
C LEU A 52 3.33 6.17 -9.10
N VAL A 53 4.00 5.17 -8.50
CA VAL A 53 4.14 5.07 -7.04
C VAL A 53 4.80 6.34 -6.48
N TRP A 54 5.90 6.79 -7.09
CA TRP A 54 6.58 8.01 -6.67
C TRP A 54 5.73 9.28 -6.83
N LYS A 55 4.95 9.38 -7.91
CA LYS A 55 3.98 10.46 -8.10
C LYS A 55 2.96 10.48 -6.96
N VAL A 56 2.43 9.32 -6.57
CA VAL A 56 1.45 9.22 -5.47
C VAL A 56 2.06 9.56 -4.12
N ILE A 57 3.26 9.06 -3.81
CA ILE A 57 3.97 9.38 -2.56
C ILE A 57 4.15 10.89 -2.42
N ARG A 58 4.65 11.56 -3.46
CA ARG A 58 4.81 13.03 -3.48
C ARG A 58 3.47 13.77 -3.38
N LYS A 59 2.44 13.27 -4.05
CA LYS A 59 1.07 13.82 -3.99
C LYS A 59 0.51 13.78 -2.57
N LEU A 60 0.80 12.71 -1.82
CA LEU A 60 0.33 12.51 -0.45
C LEU A 60 1.25 13.14 0.62
N GLY A 61 2.48 13.53 0.27
CA GLY A 61 3.44 14.13 1.20
C GLY A 61 3.92 13.16 2.29
N VAL A 62 4.18 11.91 1.90
CA VAL A 62 4.56 10.80 2.81
C VAL A 62 5.97 10.25 2.52
N ASP A 63 6.83 11.09 1.93
CA ASP A 63 8.25 10.81 1.69
C ASP A 63 9.15 10.94 2.93
#